data_AF-A0A811G9H6-F1
#
_entry.id   AF-A0A811G9H6-F1
#
_cell.length_a   1.000
_cell.length_b   1.000
_cell.length_c   1.000
_cell.angle_alpha   90.00
_cell.angle_beta   90.00
_cell.angle_gamma   90.00
#
_symmetry.space_group_name_H-M   'P 1'
#
loop_
_entity.id
_entity.type
_entity.pdbx_description
1 polymer ?
#
loop_
_entity_poly.entity_id
_entity_poly.type
_entity_poly.pdbx_seq_one_letter_code
_entity_poly.pdbx_strand_id
1 'polypeptide(L)'
;MSIHPDPNINRLNVLGEPLASCCYSPITGYFRNGFCHTATTDLGQHTMCAQMTAEFLNFSQKVGNDLITPLPEVDFPGLEPGDFWCICVTRWVEAYQAGMAPPIKIQACHRAVLSYVPLDVLMEYAV
;
A
#
# COMPACT_ATOMS: atom_id res chain seq x y z
N MET A 1 -11.95 -10.70 20.76
CA MET A 1 -11.04 -9.75 21.43
C MET A 1 -9.85 -9.57 20.53
N SER A 2 -9.77 -8.38 19.94
CA SER A 2 -8.70 -7.81 19.12
C SER A 2 -8.07 -8.69 18.05
N ILE A 3 -8.58 -8.54 16.82
CA ILE A 3 -7.94 -8.92 15.55
C ILE A 3 -6.77 -7.96 15.29
N HIS A 4 -5.91 -7.77 16.29
CA HIS A 4 -4.68 -7.01 16.11
C HIS A 4 -3.67 -7.94 15.44
N PRO A 5 -3.03 -7.50 14.36
CA PRO A 5 -2.05 -8.29 13.66
C PRO A 5 -0.91 -8.65 14.60
N ASP A 6 -0.37 -9.85 14.47
CA ASP A 6 0.64 -10.37 15.39
C ASP A 6 1.79 -9.35 15.54
N PRO A 7 2.01 -8.85 16.77
CA PRO A 7 2.94 -7.77 17.05
C PRO A 7 4.39 -8.11 16.71
N ASN A 8 4.74 -9.38 16.47
CA ASN A 8 6.11 -9.77 16.15
C ASN A 8 6.38 -9.79 14.63
N ILE A 9 5.37 -10.03 13.80
CA ILE A 9 5.53 -10.18 12.34
C ILE A 9 5.00 -8.98 11.54
N ASN A 10 4.18 -8.14 12.17
CA ASN A 10 3.52 -7.01 11.52
C ASN A 10 4.06 -5.65 11.99
N ARG A 11 5.34 -5.60 12.35
CA ARG A 11 6.01 -4.38 12.83
C ARG A 11 7.22 -3.97 12.02
N LEU A 12 7.64 -4.76 11.04
CA LEU A 12 8.86 -4.49 10.28
C LEU A 12 8.52 -4.02 8.87
N ASN A 13 9.28 -3.03 8.41
CA ASN A 13 9.30 -2.64 7.01
C ASN A 13 10.24 -3.54 6.20
N VAL A 14 10.30 -3.32 4.89
CA VAL A 14 11.18 -4.05 3.96
C VAL A 14 12.68 -3.86 4.24
N LEU A 15 13.07 -2.85 5.02
CA LEU A 15 14.44 -2.60 5.46
C LEU A 15 14.81 -3.36 6.75
N GLY A 16 13.85 -4.05 7.36
CA GLY A 16 14.03 -4.73 8.65
C GLY A 16 13.94 -3.79 9.86
N GLU A 17 13.50 -2.55 9.67
CA GLU A 17 13.31 -1.55 10.71
C GLU A 17 11.84 -1.48 11.15
N PRO A 18 11.49 -0.79 12.26
CA PRO A 18 10.11 -0.55 12.62
C PRO A 18 9.29 0.09 11.50
N LEU A 19 8.08 -0.40 11.27
CA LEU A 19 7.18 0.06 10.22
C LEU A 19 6.71 1.49 10.51
N ALA A 20 7.03 2.40 9.60
CA ALA A 20 6.55 3.78 9.66
C ALA A 20 5.07 3.87 9.25
N SER A 21 4.39 4.92 9.69
CA SER A 21 3.04 5.21 9.23
C SER A 21 3.05 5.58 7.74
N CYS A 22 2.09 5.05 6.99
CA CYS A 22 1.87 5.42 5.60
C CYS A 22 1.20 6.80 5.51
N CYS A 23 -0.05 6.93 5.98
CA CYS A 23 -0.81 8.18 5.95
C CYS A 23 -1.93 8.21 7.00
N TYR A 24 -2.24 9.39 7.53
CA TYR A 24 -3.38 9.61 8.44
C TYR A 24 -4.46 10.52 7.86
N SER A 25 -4.19 11.20 6.74
CA SER A 25 -5.14 12.09 6.07
C SER A 25 -4.84 12.08 4.55
N PRO A 26 -5.52 11.23 3.77
CA PRO A 26 -6.60 10.32 4.19
C PRO A 26 -6.08 9.13 5.02
N ILE A 27 -6.89 8.63 5.97
CA ILE A 27 -6.50 7.50 6.82
C ILE A 27 -6.50 6.21 6.01
N THR A 28 -5.35 5.55 5.94
CA THR A 28 -5.15 4.36 5.10
C THR A 28 -4.96 3.07 5.91
N GLY A 29 -4.64 1.99 5.20
CA GLY A 29 -4.40 0.66 5.74
C GLY A 29 -5.67 -0.19 5.74
N TYR A 30 -5.50 -1.51 5.65
CA TYR A 30 -6.59 -2.48 5.76
C TYR A 30 -7.40 -2.29 7.06
N PHE A 31 -6.71 -1.98 8.16
CA PHE A 31 -7.31 -1.72 9.46
C PHE A 31 -7.68 -0.25 9.71
N ARG A 32 -7.52 0.64 8.72
CA ARG A 32 -7.73 2.09 8.87
C ARG A 32 -7.02 2.70 10.09
N ASN A 33 -5.76 2.32 10.29
CA ASN A 33 -4.92 2.81 11.39
C ASN A 33 -3.70 3.63 10.91
N GLY A 34 -3.63 3.90 9.61
CA GLY A 34 -2.57 4.67 8.98
C GLY A 34 -1.27 3.90 8.70
N PHE A 35 -1.23 2.59 8.96
CA PHE A 35 -0.10 1.72 8.64
C PHE A 35 -0.50 0.66 7.62
N CYS A 36 0.45 0.18 6.82
CA CYS A 36 0.24 -0.95 5.90
C CYS A 36 0.33 -2.30 6.62
N HIS A 37 -0.34 -2.35 7.78
CA HIS A 37 -0.54 -3.56 8.55
C HIS A 37 -1.49 -4.51 7.81
N THR A 38 -1.22 -5.80 7.88
CA THR A 38 -1.99 -6.84 7.20
C THR A 38 -2.34 -7.99 8.16
N ALA A 39 -3.22 -8.89 7.72
CA ALA A 39 -3.57 -10.12 8.42
C ALA A 39 -3.93 -11.21 7.42
N THR A 40 -4.12 -12.44 7.90
CA THR A 40 -4.55 -13.57 7.06
C THR A 40 -5.89 -13.35 6.36
N THR A 41 -6.73 -12.43 6.87
CA THR A 41 -8.01 -12.02 6.26
C THR A 41 -7.87 -10.93 5.20
N ASP A 42 -6.72 -10.27 5.11
CA ASP A 42 -6.42 -9.28 4.09
C ASP A 42 -5.91 -9.99 2.82
N LEU A 43 -6.86 -10.57 2.07
CA LEU A 43 -6.56 -11.31 0.84
C LEU A 43 -5.86 -10.45 -0.23
N GLY A 44 -6.08 -9.13 -0.20
CA GLY A 44 -5.42 -8.17 -1.08
C GLY A 44 -3.98 -7.85 -0.69
N GLN A 45 -3.60 -8.12 0.57
CA GLN A 45 -2.31 -7.77 1.15
C GLN A 45 -1.94 -6.29 0.91
N HIS A 46 -2.69 -5.40 1.56
CA HIS A 46 -2.51 -3.94 1.53
C HIS A 46 -1.24 -3.53 2.30
N THR A 47 -0.10 -3.96 1.78
CA THR A 47 1.20 -3.99 2.45
C THR A 47 2.20 -3.00 1.87
N MET A 48 1.85 -2.34 0.76
CA MET A 48 2.72 -1.38 0.08
C MET A 48 2.18 0.05 0.21
N CYS A 49 2.96 0.93 0.84
CA CYS A 49 2.63 2.35 0.94
C CYS A 49 3.10 3.07 -0.34
N ALA A 50 2.17 3.36 -1.23
CA ALA A 50 2.45 4.05 -2.50
C ALA A 50 2.01 5.52 -2.43
N GLN A 51 2.75 6.40 -3.10
CA GLN A 51 2.34 7.76 -3.39
C GLN A 51 1.57 7.76 -4.71
N MET A 52 0.28 8.08 -4.67
CA MET A 52 -0.58 8.05 -5.84
C MET A 52 -0.07 9.01 -6.91
N THR A 53 -0.04 8.54 -8.15
CA THR A 53 0.23 9.37 -9.34
C THR A 53 -0.98 9.33 -10.26
N ALA A 54 -1.11 10.34 -11.12
CA ALA A 54 -2.21 10.37 -12.08
C ALA A 54 -2.14 9.16 -13.04
N GLU A 55 -0.93 8.75 -13.43
CA GLU A 55 -0.65 7.60 -14.28
C GLU A 55 -1.11 6.30 -13.60
N PHE A 56 -0.72 6.09 -12.34
CA PHE A 56 -1.10 4.90 -11.59
C PHE A 56 -2.61 4.85 -11.35
N LEU A 57 -3.24 5.94 -10.93
CA LEU A 57 -4.68 5.96 -10.67
C LEU A 57 -5.48 5.63 -11.94
N ASN A 58 -5.12 6.23 -13.08
CA ASN A 58 -5.75 5.95 -14.37
C ASN A 58 -5.51 4.51 -14.83
N PHE A 59 -4.29 3.98 -14.66
CA PHE A 59 -3.97 2.60 -14.97
C PHE A 59 -4.79 1.64 -14.10
N SER A 60 -4.76 1.86 -12.79
CA SER A 60 -5.44 1.06 -11.77
C SER A 60 -6.94 0.96 -12.06
N GLN A 61 -7.60 2.08 -12.39
CA GLN A 61 -9.02 2.07 -12.76
C GLN A 61 -9.28 1.23 -14.02
N LYS A 62 -8.44 1.35 -15.06
CA LYS A 62 -8.58 0.58 -16.31
C LYS A 62 -8.43 -0.93 -16.12
N VAL A 63 -7.63 -1.37 -15.15
CA VAL A 63 -7.45 -2.78 -14.79
C VAL A 63 -8.40 -3.25 -13.68
N GLY A 64 -9.48 -2.50 -13.43
CA GLY A 64 -10.57 -2.89 -12.53
C GLY A 64 -10.27 -2.66 -11.05
N ASN A 65 -9.35 -1.76 -10.71
CA ASN A 65 -9.06 -1.31 -9.35
C ASN A 65 -9.29 0.20 -9.24
N ASP A 66 -10.55 0.61 -9.12
CA ASP A 66 -10.91 2.02 -8.99
C ASP A 66 -10.53 2.55 -7.60
N LEU A 67 -9.51 3.42 -7.57
CA LEU A 67 -9.08 4.15 -6.37
C LEU A 67 -9.45 5.63 -6.42
N ILE A 68 -10.18 6.07 -7.45
CA ILE A 68 -10.54 7.48 -7.68
C ILE A 68 -11.95 7.73 -7.16
N THR A 69 -12.89 6.83 -7.46
CA THR A 69 -14.30 7.00 -7.07
C THR A 69 -14.48 6.83 -5.56
N PRO A 70 -15.01 7.83 -4.83
CA PRO A 70 -15.29 7.69 -3.40
C PRO A 70 -16.35 6.60 -3.13
N LEU A 71 -16.17 5.84 -2.05
CA LEU A 71 -17.12 4.84 -1.56
C LEU A 71 -17.42 5.12 -0.07
N PRO A 72 -18.40 6.01 0.22
CA PRO A 72 -18.73 6.41 1.60
C PRO A 72 -19.15 5.25 2.50
N GLU A 73 -19.74 4.20 1.95
CA GLU A 73 -20.19 3.01 2.68
C GLU A 73 -19.07 2.21 3.36
N VAL A 74 -17.82 2.41 2.94
CA VAL A 74 -16.62 1.74 3.48
C VAL A 74 -15.53 2.74 3.90
N ASP A 75 -15.93 3.99 4.15
CA ASP A 75 -15.02 5.08 4.54
C ASP A 75 -13.82 5.22 3.59
N PHE A 76 -14.09 5.14 2.27
CA PHE A 76 -13.08 5.38 1.24
C PHE A 76 -13.32 6.73 0.56
N PRO A 77 -12.41 7.71 0.70
CA PRO A 77 -12.65 9.08 0.22
C PRO A 77 -12.46 9.25 -1.29
N GLY A 78 -11.93 8.25 -2.00
CA GLY A 78 -11.30 8.47 -3.30
C GLY A 78 -9.92 9.11 -3.13
N LEU A 79 -8.98 8.80 -4.01
CA LEU A 79 -7.59 9.25 -3.91
C LEU A 79 -7.23 10.22 -5.04
N GLU A 80 -6.35 11.14 -4.71
CA GLU A 80 -5.78 12.12 -5.63
C GLU A 80 -4.25 11.93 -5.77
N PRO A 81 -3.65 12.42 -6.87
CA PRO A 81 -2.20 12.43 -7.00
C PRO A 81 -1.52 13.14 -5.82
N GLY A 82 -0.51 12.49 -5.24
CA GLY A 82 0.20 12.95 -4.05
C GLY A 82 -0.23 12.25 -2.75
N ASP A 83 -1.42 11.67 -2.70
CA ASP A 83 -1.88 10.90 -1.53
C ASP A 83 -1.00 9.69 -1.28
N PHE A 84 -0.75 9.38 -0.01
CA PHE A 84 -0.16 8.11 0.38
C PHE A 84 -1.24 7.09 0.75
N TRP A 85 -1.18 5.91 0.17
CA TRP A 85 -2.15 4.86 0.42
C TRP A 85 -1.52 3.47 0.44
N CYS A 86 -1.98 2.62 1.37
CA CYS A 86 -1.64 1.21 1.40
C CYS A 86 -2.44 0.46 0.33
N ILE A 87 -1.77 0.08 -0.75
CA ILE A 87 -2.35 -0.68 -1.85
C ILE A 87 -1.97 -2.16 -1.75
N CYS A 88 -2.77 -3.02 -2.41
CA CYS A 88 -2.44 -4.41 -2.62
C CYS A 88 -1.08 -4.53 -3.32
N VAL A 89 -0.15 -5.30 -2.76
CA VAL A 89 1.19 -5.49 -3.36
C VAL A 89 1.11 -6.01 -4.80
N THR A 90 0.14 -6.88 -5.10
CA THR A 90 -0.07 -7.42 -6.45
C THR A 90 -0.53 -6.36 -7.44
N ARG A 91 -1.28 -5.33 -7.01
CA ARG A 91 -1.66 -4.19 -7.87
C ARG A 91 -0.48 -3.29 -8.18
N TRP A 92 0.46 -3.13 -7.25
CA TRP A 92 1.71 -2.44 -7.56
C TRP A 92 2.58 -3.24 -8.52
N VAL A 93 2.68 -4.57 -8.35
CA VAL A 93 3.42 -5.44 -9.28
C VAL A 93 2.84 -5.39 -10.69
N GLU A 94 1.52 -5.41 -10.82
CA GLU A 94 0.82 -5.23 -12.10
C GLU A 94 1.18 -3.88 -12.75
N ALA A 95 1.18 -2.80 -11.96
CA ALA A 95 1.59 -1.47 -12.43
C ALA A 95 3.08 -1.41 -12.81
N TYR A 96 3.97 -2.07 -12.05
CA TYR A 96 5.40 -2.14 -12.34
C TYR A 96 5.65 -2.81 -13.70
N GLN A 97 5.00 -3.96 -13.95
CA GLN A 97 5.10 -4.67 -15.23
C GLN A 97 4.57 -3.84 -16.40
N ALA A 98 3.61 -2.95 -16.15
CA ALA A 98 3.05 -2.04 -17.14
C ALA A 98 3.84 -0.72 -17.29
N GLY A 99 4.91 -0.51 -16.51
CA GLY A 99 5.67 0.76 -16.50
C GLY A 99 4.91 1.94 -15.86
N MET A 100 3.91 1.66 -15.03
CA MET A 100 3.01 2.62 -14.39
C MET A 100 3.08 2.58 -12.85
N ALA A 101 4.09 1.90 -12.28
CA ALA A 101 4.24 1.79 -10.83
C ALA A 101 4.44 3.18 -10.18
N PRO A 102 3.68 3.50 -9.12
CA PRO A 102 3.87 4.73 -8.36
C PRO A 102 5.12 4.65 -7.46
N PRO A 103 5.70 5.80 -7.06
CA PRO A 103 6.71 5.85 -6.01
C PRO A 103 6.17 5.29 -4.69
N ILE A 104 7.07 4.83 -3.82
CA ILE A 104 6.72 4.19 -2.55
C ILE A 104 7.44 4.82 -1.37
N LYS A 105 6.73 4.96 -0.24
CA LYS A 105 7.36 5.31 1.03
C LYS A 105 7.94 4.04 1.64
N ILE A 106 9.20 3.76 1.34
CA ILE A 106 9.79 2.44 1.60
C ILE A 106 9.80 2.07 3.09
N GLN A 107 9.97 3.04 4.00
CA GLN A 107 9.94 2.80 5.44
C GLN A 107 8.54 2.41 5.95
N ALA A 108 7.49 2.65 5.16
CA ALA A 108 6.09 2.30 5.44
C ALA A 108 5.61 1.08 4.62
N CYS A 109 6.47 0.45 3.82
CA CYS A 109 6.17 -0.79 3.12
C CYS A 109 6.44 -1.97 4.04
N HIS A 110 5.43 -2.81 4.28
CA HIS A 110 5.51 -3.95 5.19
C HIS A 110 6.47 -5.02 4.66
N ARG A 111 7.19 -5.70 5.55
CA ARG A 111 8.22 -6.70 5.20
C ARG A 111 7.73 -7.80 4.25
N ALA A 112 6.46 -8.19 4.33
CA ALA A 112 5.86 -9.21 3.46
C ALA A 112 5.91 -8.85 1.97
N VAL A 113 6.08 -7.57 1.61
CA VAL A 113 6.28 -7.13 0.23
C VAL A 113 7.49 -7.83 -0.42
N LEU A 114 8.52 -8.18 0.35
CA LEU A 114 9.71 -8.87 -0.15
C LEU A 114 9.45 -10.27 -0.71
N SER A 115 8.29 -10.86 -0.42
CA SER A 115 7.84 -12.11 -1.06
C SER A 115 7.34 -11.91 -2.50
N TYR A 116 7.13 -10.65 -2.91
CA TYR A 116 6.58 -10.26 -4.22
C TYR A 116 7.55 -9.44 -5.06
N VAL A 117 8.28 -8.52 -4.41
CA VAL A 117 9.16 -7.56 -5.08
C VAL A 117 10.54 -7.56 -4.38
N PRO A 118 11.64 -7.81 -5.12
CA PRO A 118 12.99 -7.68 -4.59
C PRO A 118 13.30 -6.29 -4.03
N LEU A 119 14.15 -6.22 -3.00
CA LEU A 119 14.45 -4.96 -2.32
C LEU A 119 15.11 -3.93 -3.24
N ASP A 120 15.99 -4.34 -4.14
CA ASP A 120 16.63 -3.48 -5.13
C ASP A 120 15.61 -2.78 -6.03
N VAL A 121 14.59 -3.51 -6.51
CA VAL A 121 13.48 -2.90 -7.28
C VAL A 121 12.69 -1.91 -6.42
N LEU A 122 12.42 -2.22 -5.15
CA LEU A 122 11.73 -1.28 -4.26
C LEU A 122 12.53 0.00 -4.04
N MET A 123 13.85 -0.11 -3.93
CA MET A 123 14.75 1.03 -3.73
C MET A 123 14.73 2.00 -4.92
N GLU A 124 14.50 1.53 -6.15
CA GLU A 124 14.39 2.39 -7.34
C GLU A 124 13.16 3.31 -7.29
N TYR A 125 12.12 2.94 -6.54
CA TYR A 125 10.87 3.68 -6.42
C TYR A 125 10.73 4.41 -5.08
N ALA A 126 11.72 4.31 -4.19
CA ALA A 126 11.64 4.87 -2.85
C ALA A 126 11.65 6.41 -2.84
N VAL A 127 10.78 7.00 -1.99
CA VAL A 127 10.72 8.45 -1.69
C VAL A 127 10.82 8.74 -0.20
#